data_AF-A0A8T4K2T6-F1
#
_entry.id   AF-A0A8T4K2T6-F1
#
_cell.length_a   1.000
_cell.length_b   1.000
_cell.length_c   1.000
_cell.angle_alpha   90.00
_cell.angle_beta   90.00
_cell.angle_gamma   90.00
#
_symmetry.space_group_name_H-M   'P 1'
#
loop_
_entity.id
_entity.type
_entity.pdbx_description
1 polymer ?
#
loop_
_entity_poly.entity_id
_entity_poly.type
_entity_poly.pdbx_seq_one_letter_code
_entity_poly.pdbx_strand_id
1 'polypeptide(L)'
;MTPIRVVCQNTLNLALSAAKRSWSANHVGDIQGKLEDARRTLFFAENYMTELGKTIDVLNHKKLSDQQIYAYTDTLFPMAENATPQQRKNILRLREEVKSRYFEAPDLKGIGRNGYRFINAVSDFATHAKPLKERSNYRESLFAKTVEGNLLIDQAYQLVQAA
;
A
#
# COMPACT_ATOMS: atom_id res chain seq x y z
N MET A 1 -9.29 2.69 16.48
CA MET A 1 -10.48 2.25 15.69
C MET A 1 -10.90 3.31 14.69
N THR A 2 -10.81 3.01 13.38
CA THR A 2 -11.25 3.92 12.30
C THR A 2 -12.68 3.57 11.86
N PRO A 3 -13.56 4.56 11.62
CA PRO A 3 -14.91 4.31 11.09
C PRO A 3 -14.90 3.95 9.59
N ILE A 4 -13.75 4.08 8.93
CA ILE A 4 -13.59 3.73 7.52
C ILE A 4 -13.19 2.26 7.45
N ARG A 5 -13.99 1.44 6.76
CA ARG A 5 -13.59 0.09 6.37
C ARG A 5 -12.31 0.23 5.55
N VAL A 6 -11.21 -0.36 6.01
CA VAL A 6 -9.93 -0.31 5.30
C VAL A 6 -10.11 -1.04 3.97
N VAL A 7 -10.26 -0.27 2.89
CA VAL A 7 -10.46 -0.80 1.53
C VAL A 7 -9.12 -0.99 0.81
N CYS A 8 -8.06 -0.26 1.22
CA CYS A 8 -6.69 -0.45 0.77
C CYS A 8 -5.66 -0.13 1.87
N GLN A 9 -4.47 -0.71 1.79
CA GLN A 9 -3.39 -0.57 2.78
C GLN A 9 -2.76 0.83 2.80
N ASN A 10 -2.90 1.64 1.74
CA ASN A 10 -2.51 3.06 1.79
C ASN A 10 -3.33 3.81 2.85
N THR A 11 -4.61 3.45 3.00
CA THR A 11 -5.48 3.89 4.08
C THR A 11 -5.05 3.37 5.45
N LEU A 12 -4.34 2.23 5.47
CA LEU A 12 -3.80 1.64 6.70
C LEU A 12 -2.45 2.27 7.12
N ASN A 13 -1.51 2.41 6.19
CA ASN A 13 -0.13 2.80 6.47
C ASN A 13 0.02 4.28 6.80
N LEU A 14 -0.68 5.15 6.07
CA LEU A 14 -0.54 6.58 6.23
C LEU A 14 -1.00 7.03 7.61
N ALA A 15 -1.95 6.29 8.14
CA ALA A 15 -2.49 6.58 9.41
C ALA A 15 -1.72 5.82 10.52
N LEU A 16 -1.16 4.64 10.24
CA LEU A 16 -0.32 3.88 11.18
C LEU A 16 1.02 4.61 11.44
N SER A 17 1.40 5.55 10.57
CA SER A 17 2.62 6.36 10.73
C SER A 17 2.62 7.22 12.02
N ALA A 18 1.43 7.56 12.56
CA ALA A 18 1.26 8.44 13.72
C ALA A 18 0.71 7.75 14.98
N ALA A 19 0.42 6.46 14.94
CA ALA A 19 -0.26 5.75 16.03
C ALA A 19 0.37 4.38 16.37
N LYS A 20 0.33 3.98 17.65
CA LYS A 20 0.80 2.66 18.09
C LYS A 20 0.00 1.52 17.41
N ARG A 21 0.73 0.62 16.75
CA ARG A 21 0.26 -0.50 15.91
C ARG A 21 -0.51 -1.61 16.65
N SER A 22 -0.33 -1.72 17.96
CA SER A 22 -0.99 -2.74 18.79
C SER A 22 -1.35 -2.16 20.15
N TRP A 23 -2.56 -2.48 20.61
CA TRP A 23 -3.02 -2.22 21.96
C TRP A 23 -3.69 -3.50 22.45
N SER A 24 -3.27 -3.96 23.63
CA SER A 24 -3.82 -5.12 24.31
C SER A 24 -4.59 -4.62 25.54
N ALA A 25 -5.87 -4.95 25.60
CA ALA A 25 -6.71 -4.69 26.76
C ALA A 25 -6.87 -5.99 27.56
N ASN A 26 -6.58 -5.97 28.87
CA ASN A 26 -6.98 -7.08 29.71
C ASN A 26 -8.51 -7.08 29.87
N HIS A 27 -9.15 -8.21 29.56
CA HIS A 27 -10.61 -8.35 29.63
C HIS A 27 -11.15 -8.34 31.07
N VAL A 28 -10.29 -8.56 32.07
CA VAL A 28 -10.60 -8.53 33.51
C VAL A 28 -10.05 -7.25 34.15
N GLY A 29 -10.82 -6.59 35.01
CA GLY A 29 -10.39 -5.37 35.73
C GLY A 29 -11.39 -4.21 35.67
N ASP A 30 -10.99 -3.08 36.25
CA ASP A 30 -11.76 -1.85 36.44
C ASP A 30 -12.36 -1.27 35.15
N ILE A 31 -13.61 -0.81 35.23
CA ILE A 31 -14.37 -0.31 34.10
C ILE A 31 -14.00 1.12 33.72
N GLN A 32 -13.55 1.95 34.68
CA GLN A 32 -13.10 3.32 34.40
C GLN A 32 -11.79 3.30 33.60
N GLY A 33 -10.81 2.48 33.99
CA GLY A 33 -9.59 2.27 33.21
C GLY A 33 -9.87 1.74 31.79
N LYS A 34 -10.86 0.86 31.62
CA LYS A 34 -11.28 0.36 30.29
C LYS A 34 -11.94 1.43 29.41
N LEU A 35 -12.77 2.29 30.01
CA LEU A 35 -13.37 3.43 29.31
C LEU A 35 -12.29 4.43 28.85
N GLU A 36 -11.28 4.66 29.68
CA GLU A 36 -10.15 5.52 29.33
C GLU A 36 -9.27 4.93 28.22
N ASP A 37 -8.98 3.63 28.28
CA ASP A 37 -8.25 2.95 27.21
C ASP A 37 -9.03 2.90 25.88
N ALA A 38 -10.34 2.69 25.93
CA ALA A 38 -11.21 2.78 24.75
C ALA A 38 -11.19 4.20 24.17
N ARG A 39 -11.25 5.23 25.02
CA ARG A 39 -11.15 6.65 24.62
C ARG A 39 -9.80 6.94 23.96
N ARG A 40 -8.69 6.47 24.54
CA ARG A 40 -7.34 6.61 23.95
C ARG A 40 -7.23 5.92 22.59
N THR A 41 -7.79 4.72 22.46
CA THR A 41 -7.79 3.95 21.20
C THR A 41 -8.59 4.63 20.09
N LEU A 42 -9.68 5.32 20.43
CA LEU A 42 -10.43 6.15 19.48
C LEU A 42 -9.63 7.38 19.08
N PHE A 43 -9.04 8.08 20.05
CA PHE A 43 -8.23 9.27 19.80
C PHE A 43 -7.00 8.98 18.91
N PHE A 44 -6.32 7.85 19.15
CA PHE A 44 -5.22 7.43 18.29
C PHE A 44 -5.67 7.17 16.85
N ALA A 45 -6.89 6.68 16.66
CA ALA A 45 -7.45 6.44 15.34
C ALA A 45 -7.82 7.72 14.60
N GLU A 46 -8.26 8.75 15.32
CA GLU A 46 -8.54 10.06 14.74
C GLU A 46 -7.25 10.73 14.26
N ASN A 47 -6.20 10.74 15.10
CA ASN A 47 -4.88 11.25 14.72
C ASN A 47 -4.30 10.51 13.51
N TYR A 48 -4.37 9.19 13.57
CA TYR A 48 -4.09 8.25 12.49
C TYR A 48 -4.80 8.71 11.20
N MET A 49 -6.14 8.78 11.19
CA MET A 49 -6.91 9.17 9.98
C MET A 49 -6.58 10.59 9.50
N THR A 50 -6.24 11.50 10.40
CA THR A 50 -5.87 12.88 10.09
C THR A 50 -4.54 12.95 9.34
N GLU A 51 -3.50 12.28 9.83
CA GLU A 51 -2.19 12.23 9.15
C GLU A 51 -2.28 11.50 7.80
N LEU A 52 -3.19 10.53 7.70
CA LEU A 52 -3.54 9.94 6.42
C LEU A 52 -4.26 10.88 5.46
N GLY A 53 -5.19 11.69 5.95
CA GLY A 53 -5.80 12.71 5.09
C GLY A 53 -4.74 13.60 4.46
N LYS A 54 -3.78 14.06 5.27
CA LYS A 54 -2.69 14.95 4.83
C LYS A 54 -1.82 14.32 3.76
N THR A 55 -1.33 13.09 3.95
CA THR A 55 -0.41 12.53 2.95
C THR A 55 -1.15 12.03 1.70
N ILE A 56 -2.43 11.63 1.77
CA ILE A 56 -3.23 11.38 0.56
C ILE A 56 -3.37 12.67 -0.24
N ASP A 57 -3.61 13.80 0.44
CA ASP A 57 -3.71 15.10 -0.21
C ASP A 57 -2.41 15.48 -0.93
N VAL A 58 -1.26 15.30 -0.28
CA VAL A 58 0.07 15.49 -0.90
C VAL A 58 0.22 14.62 -2.15
N LEU A 59 -0.13 13.33 -2.06
CA LEU A 59 -0.03 12.39 -3.19
C LEU A 59 -0.98 12.72 -4.33
N ASN A 60 -2.14 13.29 -4.04
CA ASN A 60 -3.10 13.73 -5.05
C ASN A 60 -2.60 14.93 -5.86
N HIS A 61 -1.84 15.83 -5.21
CA HIS A 61 -1.25 17.00 -5.86
C HIS A 61 -0.01 16.66 -6.70
N LYS A 62 0.66 15.53 -6.44
CA LYS A 62 1.78 15.04 -7.25
C LYS A 62 1.29 14.42 -8.56
N LYS A 63 1.21 15.23 -9.62
CA LYS A 63 0.89 14.74 -10.97
C LYS A 63 2.05 13.92 -11.52
N LEU A 64 1.73 12.79 -12.13
CA LEU A 64 2.70 11.90 -12.76
C LEU A 64 2.43 11.84 -14.26
N SER A 65 3.47 12.04 -15.06
CA SER A 65 3.43 11.79 -16.50
C SER A 65 3.53 10.30 -16.80
N ASP A 66 3.03 9.88 -17.96
CA ASP A 66 3.10 8.47 -18.37
C ASP A 66 4.55 7.98 -18.44
N GLN A 67 5.49 8.86 -18.81
CA GLN A 67 6.93 8.56 -18.80
C GLN A 67 7.46 8.28 -17.40
N GLN A 68 7.04 9.06 -16.40
CA GLN A 68 7.41 8.82 -15.00
C GLN A 68 6.85 7.49 -14.50
N ILE A 69 5.62 7.15 -14.86
CA ILE A 69 4.99 5.86 -14.49
C ILE A 69 5.79 4.70 -15.08
N TYR A 70 6.19 4.79 -16.35
CA TYR A 70 7.05 3.77 -16.96
C TYR A 70 8.40 3.66 -16.25
N ALA A 71 9.07 4.78 -15.98
CA ALA A 71 10.36 4.79 -15.29
C ALA A 71 10.27 4.20 -13.86
N TYR A 72 9.21 4.53 -13.11
CA TYR A 72 9.00 3.97 -11.77
C TYR A 72 8.71 2.48 -11.83
N THR A 73 7.90 2.03 -12.78
CA THR A 73 7.61 0.61 -12.97
C THR A 73 8.88 -0.17 -13.31
N ASP A 74 9.76 0.41 -14.14
CA ASP A 74 11.04 -0.20 -14.49
C ASP A 74 11.99 -0.27 -13.30
N THR A 75 11.95 0.73 -12.41
CA THR A 75 12.72 0.77 -11.17
C THR A 75 12.23 -0.26 -10.14
N LEU A 76 10.90 -0.46 -10.05
CA LEU A 76 10.30 -1.46 -9.16
C LEU A 76 10.59 -2.90 -9.61
N PHE A 77 10.71 -3.12 -10.92
CA PHE A 77 11.01 -4.43 -11.50
C PHE A 77 12.26 -4.35 -12.40
N PRO A 78 13.47 -4.24 -11.83
CA PRO A 78 14.69 -4.08 -12.60
C PRO A 78 14.97 -5.33 -13.45
N MET A 79 15.45 -5.11 -14.68
CA MET A 79 15.86 -6.19 -15.59
C MET A 79 17.38 -6.30 -15.58
N ALA A 80 17.91 -7.46 -15.18
CA ALA A 80 19.34 -7.73 -15.24
C ALA A 80 19.83 -7.80 -16.70
N GLU A 81 21.02 -7.27 -16.97
CA GLU A 81 21.60 -7.25 -18.33
C GLU A 81 21.75 -8.65 -18.92
N ASN A 82 22.15 -9.61 -18.08
CA ASN A 82 22.32 -11.03 -18.41
C ASN A 82 21.03 -11.87 -18.18
N ALA A 83 19.86 -11.25 -18.07
CA ALA A 83 18.61 -11.98 -17.85
C ALA A 83 18.31 -12.96 -18.98
N THR A 84 17.96 -14.19 -18.62
CA THR A 84 17.51 -15.23 -19.56
C THR A 84 16.23 -14.79 -20.28
N PRO A 85 15.92 -15.34 -21.48
CA PRO A 85 14.69 -15.01 -22.19
C PRO A 85 13.42 -15.20 -21.33
N GLN A 86 13.41 -16.24 -20.50
CA GLN A 86 12.30 -16.50 -19.58
C GLN A 86 12.19 -15.46 -18.47
N GLN A 87 13.31 -15.05 -17.87
CA GLN A 87 13.31 -13.98 -16.86
C GLN A 87 12.85 -12.65 -17.45
N ARG A 88 13.29 -12.31 -18.67
CA ARG A 88 12.84 -11.11 -19.38
C ARG A 88 11.32 -11.14 -19.60
N LYS A 89 10.79 -12.25 -20.10
CA LYS A 89 9.35 -12.44 -20.29
C LYS A 89 8.57 -12.30 -18.98
N ASN A 90 9.08 -12.87 -17.89
CA ASN A 90 8.45 -12.78 -16.58
C ASN A 90 8.42 -11.33 -16.07
N ILE A 91 9.54 -10.61 -16.15
CA ILE A 91 9.63 -9.21 -15.69
C ILE A 91 8.70 -8.31 -16.51
N LEU A 92 8.69 -8.45 -17.84
CA LEU A 92 7.77 -7.71 -18.69
C LEU A 92 6.30 -7.97 -18.31
N ARG A 93 5.94 -9.21 -18.00
CA ARG A 93 4.60 -9.54 -17.51
C ARG A 93 4.25 -8.82 -16.21
N LEU A 94 5.18 -8.75 -15.24
CA LEU A 94 4.93 -8.03 -13.98
C LEU A 94 4.77 -6.53 -14.21
N ARG A 95 5.58 -5.93 -15.09
CA ARG A 95 5.48 -4.51 -15.45
C ARG A 95 4.13 -4.20 -16.10
N GLU A 96 3.69 -5.02 -17.05
CA GLU A 96 2.38 -4.84 -17.70
C GLU A 96 1.22 -5.03 -16.73
N GLU A 97 1.33 -5.94 -15.77
CA GLU A 97 0.32 -6.13 -14.73
C GLU A 97 0.13 -4.90 -13.82
N VAL A 98 1.20 -4.15 -13.51
CA VAL A 98 1.11 -2.89 -12.77
C VAL A 98 0.56 -1.77 -13.65
N LYS A 99 1.00 -1.69 -14.90
CA LYS A 99 0.52 -0.67 -15.85
C LYS A 99 -0.97 -0.83 -16.14
N SER A 100 -1.44 -2.04 -16.43
CA SER A 100 -2.87 -2.30 -16.68
C SER A 100 -3.71 -1.89 -15.47
N ARG A 101 -3.27 -2.18 -14.25
CA ARG A 101 -3.94 -1.68 -13.03
C ARG A 101 -3.95 -0.16 -12.96
N TYR A 102 -2.82 0.49 -13.22
CA TYR A 102 -2.76 1.95 -13.19
C TYR A 102 -3.69 2.60 -14.22
N PHE A 103 -3.70 2.13 -15.47
CA PHE A 103 -4.43 2.78 -16.56
C PHE A 103 -5.89 2.34 -16.67
N GLU A 104 -6.19 1.06 -16.40
CA GLU A 104 -7.45 0.42 -16.80
C GLU A 104 -8.35 0.03 -15.62
N ALA A 105 -7.81 -0.03 -14.38
CA ALA A 105 -8.57 -0.51 -13.24
C ALA A 105 -9.82 0.36 -12.98
N PRO A 106 -11.00 -0.26 -12.82
CA PRO A 106 -12.28 0.44 -12.78
C PRO A 106 -12.44 1.33 -11.54
N ASP A 107 -11.85 0.92 -10.42
CA ASP A 107 -11.80 1.65 -9.14
C ASP A 107 -10.93 2.92 -9.21
N LEU A 108 -9.93 2.95 -10.09
CA LEU A 108 -9.04 4.10 -10.27
C LEU A 108 -9.51 5.09 -11.34
N LYS A 109 -10.60 4.82 -12.06
CA LYS A 109 -11.09 5.68 -13.16
C LYS A 109 -11.40 7.11 -12.74
N GLY A 110 -11.94 7.30 -11.53
CA GLY A 110 -12.27 8.62 -10.98
C GLY A 110 -11.08 9.37 -10.40
N ILE A 111 -9.93 8.71 -10.25
CA ILE A 111 -8.71 9.30 -9.68
C ILE A 111 -7.84 9.83 -10.82
N GLY A 112 -7.36 11.07 -10.68
CA GLY A 112 -6.47 11.68 -11.66
C GLY A 112 -5.14 10.93 -11.83
N ARG A 113 -4.35 11.29 -12.85
CA ARG A 113 -3.00 10.75 -13.05
C ARG A 113 -2.02 11.36 -12.04
N ASN A 114 -2.00 10.79 -10.84
CA ASN A 114 -1.22 11.29 -9.72
C ASN A 114 -0.53 10.15 -8.94
N GLY A 115 0.28 10.55 -7.95
CA GLY A 115 1.00 9.66 -7.05
C GLY A 115 0.08 8.72 -6.29
N TYR A 116 -1.08 9.19 -5.85
CA TYR A 116 -2.06 8.37 -5.13
C TYR A 116 -2.56 7.20 -5.99
N ARG A 117 -2.89 7.47 -7.26
CA ARG A 117 -3.28 6.43 -8.23
C ARG A 117 -2.17 5.40 -8.44
N PHE A 118 -0.92 5.84 -8.53
CA PHE A 118 0.22 4.94 -8.74
C PHE A 118 0.43 4.00 -7.55
N ILE A 119 0.43 4.52 -6.33
CA ILE A 119 0.63 3.69 -5.14
C ILE A 119 -0.54 2.72 -4.95
N ASN A 120 -1.78 3.11 -5.27
CA ASN A 120 -2.92 2.17 -5.24
C ASN A 120 -2.76 1.05 -6.27
N ALA A 121 -2.32 1.35 -7.50
CA ALA A 121 -2.07 0.33 -8.52
C ALA A 121 -0.97 -0.66 -8.08
N VAL A 122 0.12 -0.16 -7.48
CA VAL A 122 1.20 -1.00 -6.94
C VAL A 122 0.71 -1.82 -5.74
N SER A 123 -0.11 -1.24 -4.86
CA SER A 123 -0.71 -1.94 -3.72
C SER A 123 -1.63 -3.07 -4.17
N ASP A 124 -2.48 -2.82 -5.18
CA ASP A 124 -3.36 -3.86 -5.73
C ASP A 124 -2.55 -5.00 -6.35
N PHE A 125 -1.51 -4.66 -7.12
CA PHE A 125 -0.59 -5.67 -7.63
C PHE A 125 0.06 -6.49 -6.51
N ALA A 126 0.61 -5.83 -5.50
CA ALA A 126 1.36 -6.49 -4.43
C ALA A 126 0.50 -7.42 -3.57
N THR A 127 -0.81 -7.20 -3.52
CA THR A 127 -1.76 -7.93 -2.67
C THR A 127 -2.65 -8.91 -3.44
N HIS A 128 -2.92 -8.67 -4.73
CA HIS A 128 -3.86 -9.48 -5.51
C HIS A 128 -3.25 -10.13 -6.76
N ALA A 129 -2.03 -9.77 -7.17
CA ALA A 129 -1.41 -10.44 -8.31
C ALA A 129 -1.13 -11.91 -8.01
N LYS A 130 -1.40 -12.78 -8.99
CA LYS A 130 -1.09 -14.20 -8.86
C LYS A 130 0.42 -14.42 -8.98
N PRO A 131 1.06 -15.09 -8.00
CA PRO A 131 2.49 -15.32 -8.06
C PRO A 131 2.83 -16.20 -9.26
N LEU A 132 4.02 -16.00 -9.83
CA LEU A 132 4.54 -16.86 -10.92
C LEU A 132 4.65 -18.34 -10.51
N LYS A 133 4.86 -18.59 -9.21
CA LYS A 133 4.86 -19.91 -8.59
C LYS A 133 4.14 -19.81 -7.25
N GLU A 134 3.01 -20.48 -7.13
CA GLU A 134 2.28 -20.57 -5.87
C GLU A 134 2.94 -21.61 -4.95
N ARG A 135 3.11 -21.25 -3.68
CA ARG A 135 3.59 -22.15 -2.62
C ARG A 135 2.43 -22.44 -1.67
N SER A 136 2.49 -23.57 -0.96
CA SER A 136 1.46 -23.95 0.02
C SER A 136 1.19 -22.86 1.07
N ASN A 137 2.24 -22.14 1.50
CA ASN A 137 2.17 -21.07 2.48
C ASN A 137 2.01 -19.65 1.87
N TYR A 138 1.60 -19.56 0.61
CA TYR A 138 1.51 -18.27 -0.10
C TYR A 138 0.61 -17.26 0.63
N ARG A 139 -0.60 -17.70 1.03
CA ARG A 139 -1.59 -16.83 1.69
C ARG A 139 -1.11 -16.30 3.03
N GLU A 140 -0.47 -17.15 3.83
CA GLU A 140 0.10 -16.79 5.14
C GLU A 140 1.27 -15.81 4.96
N SER A 141 2.15 -16.07 4.00
CA SER A 141 3.28 -15.19 3.68
C SER A 141 2.81 -13.82 3.18
N LEU A 142 1.76 -13.81 2.36
CA LEU A 142 1.14 -12.58 1.85
C LEU A 142 0.49 -11.78 2.98
N PHE A 143 -0.21 -12.45 3.88
CA PHE A 143 -0.81 -11.83 5.05
C PHE A 143 0.25 -11.19 5.95
N ALA A 144 1.32 -11.94 6.29
CA ALA A 144 2.42 -11.41 7.10
C ALA A 144 3.03 -10.15 6.48
N LYS A 145 3.32 -10.16 5.17
CA LYS A 145 3.80 -8.97 4.44
C LYS A 145 2.82 -7.80 4.45
N THR A 146 1.52 -8.08 4.45
CA THR A 146 0.50 -7.03 4.49
C THR A 146 0.43 -6.38 5.88
N VAL A 147 0.63 -7.15 6.94
CA VAL A 147 0.61 -6.67 8.33
C VAL A 147 1.92 -5.98 8.72
N GLU A 148 3.06 -6.54 8.32
CA GLU A 148 4.39 -6.08 8.74
C GLU A 148 4.94 -4.96 7.86
N GLY A 149 4.49 -4.86 6.61
CA GLY A 149 4.97 -3.90 5.62
C GLY A 149 5.38 -4.58 4.32
N ASN A 150 5.08 -3.92 3.19
CA ASN A 150 5.37 -4.45 1.87
C ASN A 150 6.41 -3.56 1.18
N LEU A 151 7.62 -4.11 1.03
CA LEU A 151 8.77 -3.43 0.42
C LEU A 151 8.46 -2.81 -0.93
N LEU A 152 7.62 -3.45 -1.75
CA LEU A 152 7.27 -2.95 -3.08
C LEU A 152 6.42 -1.67 -3.00
N ILE A 153 5.49 -1.63 -2.06
CA ILE A 153 4.63 -0.46 -1.81
C ILE A 153 5.48 0.66 -1.20
N ASP A 154 6.37 0.34 -0.26
CA ASP A 154 7.25 1.31 0.38
C ASP A 154 8.22 1.95 -0.64
N GLN A 155 8.79 1.15 -1.53
CA GLN A 155 9.62 1.66 -2.64
C GLN A 155 8.81 2.55 -3.59
N ALA A 156 7.58 2.15 -3.95
CA ALA A 156 6.73 2.98 -4.80
C ALA A 156 6.38 4.32 -4.14
N TYR A 157 6.09 4.31 -2.84
CA TYR A 157 5.86 5.52 -2.06
C TYR A 157 7.10 6.43 -2.04
N GLN A 158 8.29 5.87 -1.85
CA GLN A 158 9.55 6.62 -1.90
C GLN A 158 9.81 7.25 -3.29
N LEU A 159 9.55 6.50 -4.37
CA LEU A 159 9.70 7.00 -5.73
C LEU A 159 8.78 8.19 -6.02
N VAL A 160 7.52 8.10 -5.59
CA VAL A 160 6.56 9.21 -5.71
C VAL A 160 6.96 10.38 -4.81
N GLN A 161 7.57 10.13 -3.66
CA GLN A 161 8.01 11.20 -2.77
C GLN A 161 9.25 11.95 -3.28
N ALA A 162 10.14 11.27 -3.99
CA ALA A 162 11.31 11.88 -4.63
C ALA A 162 10.98 12.67 -5.92
N ALA A 163 9.75 12.54 -6.42
CA ALA A 163 9.22 13.20 -7.61
C ALA A 163 8.76 14.65 -7.36
#